data_AF-A0A8J4WNV3-F1
#
_entry.id   AF-A0A8J4WNV3-F1
#
_cell.length_a   1.000
_cell.length_b   1.000
_cell.length_c   1.000
_cell.angle_alpha   90.00
_cell.angle_beta   90.00
_cell.angle_gamma   90.00
#
_symmetry.space_group_name_H-M   'P 1'
#
loop_
_entity.id
_entity.type
_entity.pdbx_description
1 polymer ?
#
loop_
_entity_poly.entity_id
_entity_poly.type
_entity_poly.pdbx_seq_one_letter_code
_entity_poly.pdbx_strand_id
1 'polypeptide(L)'
;MAFHAAGSETWNGAPERIRVATAVSESSSIHSEKLRNLARDLLEISHEKAASRHAAGKPAEDPDKPRPCPRGGVSFADGRRRVDYVLVYHSKRRISIVTNGNVLPKSATPVHLDMRGDTAEAELEVGMAPGPGEAERDLIREEFERGLEEQGLEIERDGEMKAVRFTRLHAPWSVLSREAELLKIKVPTKRVYELKQKTGLAGALSSLWEKLNQPFQPGVPDPQRTPHTRVLSLPFNREKLHLFDIKSRNTLFDTATRGRIVFEILRRTACTQSCHTLGISSLLAKGVYDAAFPLHDGDFTFDVKELRNDRQLLHDEWANYGVFFKYQPVNLIRRYFGEQIGLYFAWLGVYTQLLIPASAMGIMVFLYGWMTVDTNVP
;
A
#
# COMPACT_ATOMS: atom_id res chain seq x y z
N MET A 1 -13.35 32.64 69.28
CA MET A 1 -13.48 31.63 70.34
C MET A 1 -12.52 30.49 70.02
N ALA A 2 -11.56 30.26 70.94
CA ALA A 2 -10.61 29.14 71.07
C ALA A 2 -9.78 28.73 69.83
N PHE A 3 -8.52 29.16 69.67
CA PHE A 3 -7.26 28.61 70.26
C PHE A 3 -7.09 27.10 69.96
N HIS A 4 -6.02 26.63 69.32
CA HIS A 4 -4.63 26.72 69.77
C HIS A 4 -3.60 26.69 68.61
N ALA A 5 -2.60 27.57 68.74
CA ALA A 5 -1.31 27.48 68.06
C ALA A 5 -0.26 27.00 69.08
N ALA A 6 0.72 26.23 68.62
CA ALA A 6 1.97 26.01 69.33
C ALA A 6 3.10 25.91 68.29
N GLY A 7 3.96 26.93 68.25
CA GLY A 7 5.40 26.74 68.00
C GLY A 7 6.02 26.12 69.26
N SER A 8 7.30 25.75 69.33
CA SER A 8 8.49 26.05 68.53
C SER A 8 9.62 25.18 69.13
N GLU A 9 10.84 25.35 68.60
CA GLU A 9 12.12 25.03 69.27
C GLU A 9 12.60 23.57 69.25
N THR A 10 13.89 23.26 69.20
CA THR A 10 15.11 23.82 68.57
C THR A 10 16.21 22.79 68.89
N TRP A 11 17.14 22.60 67.94
CA TRP A 11 18.59 22.50 68.18
C TRP A 11 19.24 21.19 68.72
N ASN A 12 20.32 20.83 67.99
CA ASN A 12 21.65 20.39 68.44
C ASN A 12 22.07 18.93 68.47
N GLY A 13 23.23 18.68 67.85
CA GLY A 13 24.16 17.63 68.30
C GLY A 13 25.03 17.00 67.22
N ALA A 14 25.97 17.76 66.65
CA ALA A 14 27.20 17.18 66.07
C ALA A 14 28.20 16.84 67.22
N PRO A 15 29.45 16.41 66.98
CA PRO A 15 29.97 15.25 66.21
C PRO A 15 31.07 14.46 67.00
N GLU A 16 31.35 13.19 66.70
CA GLU A 16 32.64 12.54 67.09
C GLU A 16 33.12 11.57 66.00
N ARG A 17 34.19 11.93 65.27
CA ARG A 17 35.60 11.47 65.38
C ARG A 17 35.85 10.01 64.93
N ILE A 18 36.45 9.79 63.74
CA ILE A 18 37.91 9.55 63.48
C ILE A 18 38.33 8.13 63.92
N ARG A 19 38.97 7.22 63.16
CA ARG A 19 39.58 7.19 61.81
C ARG A 19 39.96 5.73 61.47
N VAL A 20 39.98 5.44 60.16
CA VAL A 20 40.96 4.65 59.38
C VAL A 20 41.08 3.13 59.61
N ALA A 21 40.71 2.40 58.55
CA ALA A 21 41.59 1.36 57.99
C ALA A 21 41.55 1.47 56.45
N THR A 22 42.73 1.33 55.85
CA THR A 22 43.06 1.67 54.46
C THR A 22 42.99 0.45 53.55
N ALA A 23 42.60 0.70 52.28
CA ALA A 23 42.84 -0.08 51.06
C ALA A 23 42.24 -1.49 50.95
N VAL A 24 41.44 -1.76 49.91
CA VAL A 24 41.90 -2.32 48.62
C VAL A 24 40.84 -2.01 47.56
N SER A 25 41.30 -1.67 46.37
CA SER A 25 40.50 -1.30 45.20
C SER A 25 40.19 -2.54 44.37
N GLU A 26 38.91 -2.92 44.22
CA GLU A 26 38.47 -3.87 43.18
C GLU A 26 37.12 -3.46 42.55
N SER A 27 37.16 -3.20 41.24
CA SER A 27 36.12 -3.34 40.21
C SER A 27 34.74 -2.68 40.38
N SER A 28 34.56 -1.55 39.68
CA SER A 28 33.32 -0.79 39.51
C SER A 28 32.48 -1.25 38.29
N SER A 29 31.94 -2.46 38.30
CA SER A 29 31.01 -2.93 37.24
C SER A 29 29.63 -3.36 37.74
N ILE A 30 29.46 -3.61 39.05
CA ILE A 30 28.21 -4.18 39.59
C ILE A 30 27.23 -3.10 40.11
N HIS A 31 27.66 -1.85 40.28
CA HIS A 31 26.81 -0.78 40.80
C HIS A 31 26.01 -0.02 39.72
N SER A 32 26.38 -0.14 38.44
CA SER A 32 25.69 0.56 37.34
C SER A 32 24.37 -0.10 36.95
N GLU A 33 24.25 -1.42 37.10
CA GLU A 33 23.03 -2.14 36.72
C GLU A 33 21.89 -1.96 37.73
N LYS A 34 22.19 -1.91 39.04
CA LYS A 34 21.19 -1.63 40.07
C LYS A 34 20.64 -0.19 39.97
N LEU A 35 21.49 0.79 39.63
CA LEU A 35 21.05 2.16 39.38
C LEU A 35 20.25 2.30 38.07
N ARG A 36 20.62 1.55 37.02
CA ARG A 36 19.83 1.50 35.77
C ARG A 36 18.46 0.88 35.95
N ASN A 37 18.34 -0.16 36.79
CA ASN A 37 17.05 -0.77 37.08
C ASN A 37 16.17 0.15 37.94
N LEU A 38 16.72 0.79 38.98
CA LEU A 38 15.97 1.78 39.76
C LEU A 38 15.52 2.99 38.93
N ALA A 39 16.35 3.47 38.00
CA ALA A 39 15.95 4.56 37.10
C ALA A 39 14.83 4.14 36.14
N ARG A 40 14.80 2.87 35.71
CA ARG A 40 13.74 2.31 34.86
C ARG A 40 12.44 2.13 35.63
N ASP A 41 12.52 1.66 36.87
CA ASP A 41 11.36 1.48 37.75
C ASP A 41 10.74 2.84 38.14
N LEU A 42 11.58 3.86 38.38
CA LEU A 42 11.10 5.23 38.61
C LEU A 42 10.45 5.85 37.37
N LEU A 43 10.95 5.52 36.17
CA LEU A 43 10.34 5.94 34.89
C LEU A 43 8.98 5.25 34.66
N GLU A 44 8.85 3.96 34.99
CA GLU A 44 7.57 3.23 34.90
C GLU A 44 6.53 3.77 35.90
N ILE A 45 6.94 4.07 37.15
CA ILE A 45 6.04 4.65 38.16
C ILE A 45 5.58 6.06 37.74
N SER A 46 6.46 6.86 37.10
CA SER A 46 6.07 8.16 36.54
C SER A 46 5.12 8.02 35.34
N HIS A 47 5.25 6.96 34.53
CA HIS A 47 4.37 6.69 33.39
C HIS A 47 2.98 6.21 33.83
N GLU A 48 2.88 5.35 34.86
CA GLU A 48 1.59 4.92 35.42
C GLU A 48 0.83 6.07 36.10
N LYS A 49 1.55 6.97 36.79
CA LYS A 49 0.92 8.12 37.47
C LYS A 49 0.45 9.20 36.48
N ALA A 50 1.05 9.27 35.30
CA ALA A 50 0.58 10.10 34.18
C ALA A 50 -0.60 9.46 33.43
N ALA A 51 -0.64 8.13 33.29
CA ALA A 51 -1.75 7.40 32.70
C ALA A 51 -3.02 7.44 33.56
N SER A 52 -2.88 7.42 34.89
CA SER A 52 -4.00 7.49 35.86
C SER A 52 -4.72 8.86 35.87
N ARG A 53 -4.05 9.96 35.49
CA ARG A 53 -4.64 11.32 35.51
C ARG A 53 -5.40 11.72 34.24
N HIS A 54 -5.43 10.87 33.21
CA HIS A 54 -6.22 11.10 32.00
C HIS A 54 -7.50 10.26 31.91
N ALA A 55 -7.83 9.48 32.94
CA ALA A 55 -9.07 8.68 33.03
C ALA A 55 -10.26 9.47 33.61
N ALA A 56 -10.39 10.75 33.28
CA ALA A 56 -11.57 11.55 33.60
C ALA A 56 -11.96 12.44 32.40
N GLY A 57 -12.96 11.97 31.64
CA GLY A 57 -13.73 12.78 30.69
C GLY A 57 -13.03 13.15 29.39
N LYS A 58 -13.11 12.29 28.37
CA LYS A 58 -13.08 12.71 26.96
C LYS A 58 -14.37 12.25 26.28
N PRO A 59 -15.06 13.12 25.51
CA PRO A 59 -16.24 12.74 24.77
C PRO A 59 -15.84 11.75 23.65
N ALA A 60 -16.75 10.81 23.37
CA ALA A 60 -16.56 9.74 22.40
C ALA A 60 -15.98 10.25 21.06
N GLU A 61 -14.87 9.66 20.62
CA GLU A 61 -14.33 9.90 19.29
C GLU A 61 -15.26 9.31 18.23
N ASP A 62 -15.53 10.13 17.20
CA ASP A 62 -16.29 9.80 15.99
C ASP A 62 -15.57 8.68 15.20
N PRO A 63 -16.25 7.56 14.87
CA PRO A 63 -15.65 6.41 14.17
C PRO A 63 -15.17 6.69 12.73
N ASP A 64 -15.38 7.89 12.17
CA ASP A 64 -15.04 8.24 10.78
C ASP A 64 -13.68 8.96 10.61
N LYS A 65 -12.81 8.98 11.63
CA LYS A 65 -11.52 9.68 11.58
C LYS A 65 -10.39 8.78 11.06
N PRO A 66 -9.75 9.07 9.91
CA PRO A 66 -8.59 8.31 9.44
C PRO A 66 -7.41 8.53 10.40
N ARG A 67 -6.77 7.44 10.81
CA ARG A 67 -5.53 7.50 11.61
C ARG A 67 -4.36 7.89 10.71
N PRO A 68 -3.47 8.81 11.13
CA PRO A 68 -2.33 9.21 10.31
C PRO A 68 -1.41 8.02 10.03
N CYS A 69 -1.13 7.74 8.76
CA CYS A 69 -0.11 6.75 8.39
C CYS A 69 1.28 7.32 8.71
N PRO A 70 2.14 6.60 9.44
CA PRO A 70 3.49 7.06 9.70
C PRO A 70 4.33 6.85 8.44
N ARG A 71 4.67 7.96 7.76
CA ARG A 71 5.69 8.14 6.71
C ARG A 71 5.33 7.73 5.27
N GLY A 72 5.14 8.77 4.46
CA GLY A 72 5.79 9.01 3.16
C GLY A 72 5.46 8.08 1.98
N GLY A 73 4.40 8.40 1.22
CA GLY A 73 4.25 7.94 -0.17
C GLY A 73 2.88 7.34 -0.54
N VAL A 74 2.18 6.73 0.42
CA VAL A 74 0.86 6.10 0.20
C VAL A 74 -0.33 7.02 0.48
N SER A 75 -0.05 8.18 1.05
CA SER A 75 -1.03 9.23 1.35
C SER A 75 -0.46 10.59 0.94
N PHE A 76 -1.36 11.53 0.74
CA PHE A 76 -1.05 12.95 0.54
C PHE A 76 -0.27 13.50 1.74
N ALA A 77 0.31 14.68 1.59
CA ALA A 77 1.10 15.35 2.62
C ALA A 77 0.35 15.57 3.94
N ASP A 78 -0.99 15.60 3.90
CA ASP A 78 -1.85 15.67 5.08
C ASP A 78 -1.96 14.37 5.89
N GLY A 79 -1.46 13.25 5.35
CA GLY A 79 -1.51 11.93 5.97
C GLY A 79 -2.90 11.31 6.10
N ARG A 80 -3.93 11.92 5.47
CA ARG A 80 -5.33 11.49 5.54
C ARG A 80 -5.82 10.89 4.24
N ARG A 81 -5.51 11.54 3.12
CA ARG A 81 -6.00 11.12 1.81
C ARG A 81 -5.06 10.08 1.21
N ARG A 82 -5.60 8.90 0.90
CA ARG A 82 -4.86 7.83 0.20
C ARG A 82 -4.52 8.27 -1.22
N VAL A 83 -3.31 7.96 -1.68
CA VAL A 83 -2.96 8.05 -3.11
C VAL A 83 -3.49 6.81 -3.83
N ASP A 84 -4.35 7.00 -4.82
CA ASP A 84 -4.93 5.92 -5.63
C ASP A 84 -4.18 5.69 -6.94
N TYR A 85 -3.58 6.74 -7.48
CA TYR A 85 -2.88 6.73 -8.75
C TYR A 85 -1.80 7.80 -8.80
N VAL A 86 -0.76 7.57 -9.61
CA VAL A 86 0.34 8.50 -9.81
C VAL A 86 0.57 8.69 -11.29
N LEU A 87 0.68 9.95 -11.71
CA LEU A 87 1.14 10.35 -13.03
C LEU A 87 2.56 10.88 -12.91
N VAL A 88 3.42 10.51 -13.86
CA VAL A 88 4.84 10.84 -13.87
C VAL A 88 5.19 11.54 -15.17
N TYR A 89 5.97 12.61 -15.08
CA TYR A 89 6.55 13.26 -16.24
C TYR A 89 7.91 13.89 -15.92
N HIS A 90 8.80 13.95 -16.89
CA HIS A 90 10.04 14.69 -16.80
C HIS A 90 9.80 16.17 -17.09
N SER A 91 10.45 17.06 -16.32
CA SER A 91 10.50 18.49 -16.59
C SER A 91 11.91 18.88 -16.98
N LYS A 92 12.08 19.42 -18.20
CA LYS A 92 13.38 19.94 -18.61
C LYS A 92 13.67 21.21 -17.83
N ARG A 93 14.79 21.24 -17.09
CA ARG A 93 15.26 22.46 -16.40
C ARG A 93 15.44 23.57 -17.44
N ARG A 94 14.63 24.63 -17.37
CA ARG A 94 14.98 25.91 -18.01
C ARG A 94 16.17 26.49 -17.24
N ILE A 95 17.38 26.19 -17.68
CA ILE A 95 18.54 27.03 -17.35
C ILE A 95 18.37 28.28 -18.22
N SER A 96 17.58 29.25 -17.75
CA SER A 96 17.56 30.56 -18.38
C SER A 96 18.89 31.24 -18.04
N ILE A 97 19.88 31.11 -18.92
CA ILE A 97 21.04 32.01 -18.91
C ILE A 97 20.49 33.38 -19.29
N VAL A 98 20.23 34.21 -18.28
CA VAL A 98 19.97 35.64 -18.44
C VAL A 98 21.27 36.21 -19.01
N THR A 99 21.35 36.30 -20.34
CA THR A 99 22.42 37.04 -20.99
C THR A 99 22.01 38.50 -20.91
N ASN A 100 22.48 39.19 -19.86
CA ASN A 100 22.32 40.63 -19.74
C ASN A 100 22.88 41.27 -21.03
N GLY A 101 22.00 41.97 -21.74
CA GLY A 101 22.35 42.62 -22.98
C GLY A 101 23.43 43.66 -22.77
N ASN A 102 24.37 43.71 -23.71
CA ASN A 102 25.13 44.91 -24.03
C ASN A 102 25.52 44.88 -25.52
N VAL A 103 24.90 45.81 -26.26
CA VAL A 103 25.42 46.63 -27.37
C VAL A 103 26.26 45.97 -28.49
N LEU A 104 25.74 46.09 -29.71
CA LEU A 104 26.39 45.84 -31.01
C LEU A 104 27.57 46.81 -31.28
N PRO A 105 28.59 46.38 -32.04
CA PRO A 105 28.90 47.11 -33.28
C PRO A 105 29.09 46.20 -34.51
N LYS A 106 28.76 46.78 -35.67
CA LYS A 106 28.82 46.20 -37.03
C LYS A 106 30.27 45.94 -37.50
N SER A 107 30.50 44.80 -38.17
CA SER A 107 30.90 44.68 -39.61
C SER A 107 31.87 43.52 -39.93
N ALA A 108 31.66 42.96 -41.14
CA ALA A 108 32.53 42.14 -42.01
C ALA A 108 32.72 40.62 -41.72
N THR A 109 32.22 39.81 -42.66
CA THR A 109 32.56 38.40 -42.98
C THR A 109 33.75 38.33 -43.97
N PRO A 110 34.30 37.15 -44.35
CA PRO A 110 34.52 35.87 -43.65
C PRO A 110 35.99 35.35 -43.81
N VAL A 111 36.32 34.16 -43.26
CA VAL A 111 37.25 33.11 -43.77
C VAL A 111 38.26 32.53 -42.73
N HIS A 112 38.24 31.18 -42.68
CA HIS A 112 39.25 30.18 -42.25
C HIS A 112 39.27 29.60 -40.81
N LEU A 113 38.69 28.40 -40.71
CA LEU A 113 39.26 27.13 -40.20
C LEU A 113 40.15 27.16 -38.93
N ASP A 114 39.72 26.53 -37.83
CA ASP A 114 40.16 25.16 -37.53
C ASP A 114 39.40 24.50 -36.36
N MET A 115 39.34 23.17 -36.44
CA MET A 115 38.66 22.23 -35.54
C MET A 115 39.32 22.06 -34.18
N ARG A 116 38.52 22.00 -33.11
CA ARG A 116 38.53 21.00 -32.01
C ARG A 116 37.34 21.34 -31.08
N GLY A 117 36.27 20.56 -30.92
CA GLY A 117 36.19 19.13 -30.73
C GLY A 117 35.99 18.88 -29.23
N ASP A 118 34.72 18.83 -28.79
CA ASP A 118 34.23 17.89 -27.76
C ASP A 118 32.69 17.91 -27.69
N THR A 119 32.11 17.05 -28.51
CA THR A 119 30.97 16.15 -28.27
C THR A 119 29.93 16.56 -27.21
N ALA A 120 28.90 17.29 -27.65
CA ALA A 120 27.57 17.13 -27.07
C ALA A 120 26.90 15.96 -27.78
N GLU A 121 26.51 14.94 -27.01
CA GLU A 121 25.77 13.77 -27.49
C GLU A 121 24.46 14.23 -28.14
N ALA A 122 24.45 14.22 -29.47
CA ALA A 122 23.23 14.31 -30.25
C ALA A 122 22.59 12.91 -30.25
N GLU A 123 21.62 12.69 -29.37
CA GLU A 123 20.70 11.56 -29.52
C GLU A 123 19.98 11.72 -30.86
N LEU A 124 20.28 10.80 -31.77
CA LEU A 124 19.69 10.66 -33.08
C LEU A 124 18.25 10.15 -32.91
N GLU A 125 17.26 11.05 -32.83
CA GLU A 125 15.85 10.65 -32.92
C GLU A 125 15.55 10.13 -34.33
N VAL A 126 15.34 8.82 -34.41
CA VAL A 126 14.76 8.15 -35.58
C VAL A 126 13.28 8.50 -35.65
N GLY A 127 12.92 9.39 -36.58
CA GLY A 127 11.68 9.34 -37.34
C GLY A 127 10.36 9.15 -36.56
N MET A 128 10.08 9.99 -35.58
CA MET A 128 8.71 10.24 -35.09
C MET A 128 8.39 11.71 -35.35
N ALA A 129 7.15 12.01 -35.78
CA ALA A 129 6.71 13.40 -35.94
C ALA A 129 7.08 14.21 -34.69
N PRO A 130 7.60 15.46 -34.81
CA PRO A 130 8.09 16.20 -33.66
C PRO A 130 6.92 16.33 -32.67
N GLY A 131 7.07 15.66 -31.52
CA GLY A 131 6.07 15.71 -30.47
C GLY A 131 5.87 17.14 -29.96
N PRO A 132 4.78 17.41 -29.24
CA PRO A 132 4.50 18.74 -28.72
C PRO A 132 5.70 19.28 -27.95
N GLY A 133 6.02 20.57 -28.13
CA GLY A 133 7.12 21.22 -27.41
C GLY A 133 6.85 21.24 -25.90
N GLU A 134 7.86 21.45 -25.07
CA GLU A 134 7.72 21.40 -23.59
C GLU A 134 6.58 22.31 -23.07
N ALA A 135 6.48 23.53 -23.61
CA ALA A 135 5.42 24.47 -23.23
C ALA A 135 4.01 24.00 -23.67
N GLU A 136 3.92 23.30 -24.79
CA GLU A 136 2.65 22.71 -25.25
C GLU A 136 2.28 21.51 -24.37
N ARG A 137 3.25 20.67 -23.99
CA ARG A 137 3.04 19.58 -23.02
C ARG A 137 2.56 20.11 -21.68
N ASP A 138 3.12 21.22 -21.20
CA ASP A 138 2.68 21.88 -19.96
C ASP A 138 1.19 22.30 -20.04
N LEU A 139 0.77 22.94 -21.14
CA LEU A 139 -0.63 23.34 -21.36
C LEU A 139 -1.57 22.13 -21.44
N ILE A 140 -1.16 21.06 -22.13
CA ILE A 140 -1.95 19.82 -22.22
C ILE A 140 -2.11 19.19 -20.83
N ARG A 141 -1.04 19.15 -20.02
CA ARG A 141 -1.12 18.63 -18.64
C ARG A 141 -2.05 19.45 -17.78
N GLU A 142 -1.96 20.78 -17.85
CA GLU A 142 -2.83 21.67 -17.09
C GLU A 142 -4.31 21.48 -17.46
N GLU A 143 -4.64 21.39 -18.75
CA GLU A 143 -6.01 21.09 -19.18
C GLU A 143 -6.47 19.71 -18.70
N PHE A 144 -5.63 18.68 -18.85
CA PHE A 144 -5.97 17.33 -18.44
C PHE A 144 -6.24 17.25 -16.93
N GLU A 145 -5.34 17.80 -16.12
CA GLU A 145 -5.46 17.81 -14.66
C GLU A 145 -6.68 18.61 -14.21
N ARG A 146 -6.97 19.76 -14.83
CA ARG A 146 -8.22 20.50 -14.58
C ARG A 146 -9.45 19.64 -14.89
N GLY A 147 -9.44 18.90 -15.99
CA GLY A 147 -10.51 17.95 -16.33
C GLY A 147 -10.67 16.84 -15.29
N LEU A 148 -9.58 16.38 -14.67
CA LEU A 148 -9.65 15.40 -13.57
C LEU A 148 -10.27 16.01 -12.29
N GLU A 149 -9.92 17.26 -11.97
CA GLU A 149 -10.52 18.01 -10.86
C GLU A 149 -12.01 18.27 -11.08
N GLU A 150 -12.43 18.59 -12.31
CA GLU A 150 -13.84 18.72 -12.69
C GLU A 150 -14.62 17.41 -12.54
N GLN A 151 -13.97 16.27 -12.75
CA GLN A 151 -14.54 14.95 -12.44
C GLN A 151 -14.58 14.66 -10.93
N GLY A 152 -13.99 15.53 -10.10
CA GLY A 152 -13.98 15.48 -8.64
C GLY A 152 -12.78 14.73 -8.04
N LEU A 153 -11.76 14.40 -8.84
CA LEU A 153 -10.52 13.87 -8.29
C LEU A 153 -9.73 14.98 -7.59
N GLU A 154 -9.04 14.62 -6.52
CA GLU A 154 -8.17 15.53 -5.80
C GLU A 154 -6.71 15.27 -6.22
N ILE A 155 -5.97 16.35 -6.47
CA ILE A 155 -4.61 16.27 -7.03
C ILE A 155 -3.60 16.88 -6.06
N GLU A 156 -2.49 16.19 -5.84
CA GLU A 156 -1.32 16.70 -5.13
C GLU A 156 -0.09 16.61 -6.04
N ARG A 157 0.57 17.75 -6.28
CA ARG A 157 1.81 17.83 -7.05
C ARG A 157 3.02 17.87 -6.11
N ASP A 158 4.11 17.23 -6.50
CA ASP A 158 5.37 17.36 -5.78
C ASP A 158 5.86 18.83 -5.79
N GLY A 159 6.14 19.38 -4.60
CA GLY A 159 6.56 20.78 -4.43
C GLY A 159 8.02 21.08 -4.79
N GLU A 160 8.86 20.05 -4.92
CA GLU A 160 10.28 20.21 -5.27
C GLU A 160 10.49 20.17 -6.79
N MET A 161 11.28 21.10 -7.34
CA MET A 161 11.69 21.09 -8.74
C MET A 161 12.72 19.97 -9.03
N LYS A 162 12.24 18.73 -9.06
CA LYS A 162 12.98 17.55 -9.51
C LYS A 162 12.90 17.41 -11.03
N ALA A 163 13.88 16.72 -11.60
CA ALA A 163 13.88 16.38 -13.03
C ALA A 163 12.68 15.50 -13.40
N VAL A 164 12.24 14.65 -12.46
CA VAL A 164 11.02 13.85 -12.54
C VAL A 164 9.99 14.46 -11.59
N ARG A 165 8.79 14.70 -12.08
CA ARG A 165 7.66 15.19 -11.28
C ARG A 165 6.60 14.11 -11.14
N PHE A 166 6.01 14.07 -9.94
CA PHE A 166 4.93 13.17 -9.59
C PHE A 166 3.67 13.97 -9.30
N THR A 167 2.58 13.60 -9.97
CA THR A 167 1.22 14.10 -9.70
C THR A 167 0.44 12.94 -9.08
N ARG A 168 0.04 13.09 -7.82
CA ARG A 168 -0.69 12.09 -7.04
C ARG A 168 -2.18 12.37 -7.11
N LEU A 169 -2.97 11.32 -7.32
CA LEU A 169 -4.42 11.40 -7.45
C LEU A 169 -5.10 10.69 -6.28
N HIS A 170 -6.11 11.34 -5.72
CA HIS A 170 -7.01 10.77 -4.71
C HIS A 170 -8.46 10.81 -5.21
N ALA A 171 -9.16 9.69 -5.10
CA ALA A 171 -10.59 9.61 -5.36
C ALA A 171 -11.37 9.67 -4.03
N PRO A 172 -12.10 10.77 -3.75
CA PRO A 172 -12.96 10.86 -2.57
C PRO A 172 -14.18 9.94 -2.69
N TRP A 173 -14.85 9.66 -1.56
CA TRP A 173 -16.01 8.77 -1.50
C TRP A 173 -17.14 9.17 -2.46
N SER A 174 -17.36 10.47 -2.67
CA SER A 174 -18.37 10.99 -3.60
C SER A 174 -18.12 10.53 -5.04
N VAL A 175 -16.85 10.57 -5.48
CA VAL A 175 -16.42 10.08 -6.80
C VAL A 175 -16.51 8.56 -6.83
N LEU A 176 -15.91 7.87 -5.87
CA LEU A 176 -15.89 6.40 -5.85
C LEU A 176 -17.30 5.79 -5.88
N SER A 177 -18.22 6.33 -5.08
CA SER A 177 -19.60 5.84 -5.03
C SER A 177 -20.36 6.09 -6.35
N ARG A 178 -20.19 7.28 -6.95
CA ARG A 178 -20.79 7.61 -8.26
C ARG A 178 -20.25 6.70 -9.36
N GLU A 179 -18.93 6.56 -9.44
CA GLU A 179 -18.29 5.75 -10.48
C GLU A 179 -18.53 4.25 -10.29
N ALA A 180 -18.58 3.76 -9.04
CA ALA A 180 -18.90 2.38 -8.76
C ALA A 180 -20.32 1.99 -9.23
N GLU A 181 -21.27 2.92 -9.11
CA GLU A 181 -22.63 2.74 -9.61
C GLU A 181 -22.71 2.75 -11.15
N LEU A 182 -21.94 3.63 -11.81
CA LEU A 182 -21.82 3.66 -13.27
C LEU A 182 -21.19 2.39 -13.80
N LEU A 183 -20.13 1.91 -13.15
CA LEU A 183 -19.41 0.69 -13.49
C LEU A 183 -20.10 -0.61 -13.03
N LYS A 184 -21.24 -0.51 -12.33
CA LYS A 184 -22.00 -1.64 -11.78
C LYS A 184 -21.12 -2.59 -10.95
N ILE A 185 -20.21 -2.03 -10.17
CA ILE A 185 -19.32 -2.79 -9.28
C ILE A 185 -20.17 -3.57 -8.29
N LYS A 186 -19.96 -4.89 -8.21
CA LYS A 186 -20.72 -5.75 -7.29
C LYS A 186 -20.13 -5.69 -5.89
N VAL A 187 -20.97 -5.44 -4.90
CA VAL A 187 -20.59 -5.28 -3.49
C VAL A 187 -21.40 -6.24 -2.61
N PRO A 188 -20.82 -6.83 -1.56
CA PRO A 188 -21.53 -7.72 -0.64
C PRO A 188 -22.71 -7.03 0.05
N THR A 189 -23.81 -7.77 0.16
CA THR A 189 -25.04 -7.34 0.83
C THR A 189 -25.14 -7.89 2.24
N LYS A 190 -25.99 -7.27 3.08
CA LYS A 190 -26.28 -7.78 4.43
C LYS A 190 -27.04 -9.11 4.42
N ARG A 191 -27.66 -9.46 3.28
CA ARG A 191 -28.40 -10.72 3.15
C ARG A 191 -27.42 -11.86 2.88
N VAL A 192 -27.52 -12.84 3.75
CA VAL A 192 -26.70 -14.04 3.73
C VAL A 192 -27.63 -15.24 3.63
N TYR A 193 -27.30 -16.19 2.75
CA TYR A 193 -28.02 -17.46 2.68
C TYR A 193 -27.25 -18.55 3.37
N GLU A 194 -27.96 -19.31 4.21
CA GLU A 194 -27.44 -20.53 4.81
C GLU A 194 -27.61 -21.70 3.84
N LEU A 195 -26.49 -22.35 3.53
CA LEU A 195 -26.45 -23.57 2.73
C LEU A 195 -26.95 -24.73 3.58
N LYS A 196 -27.83 -25.55 3.01
CA LYS A 196 -28.32 -26.78 3.67
C LYS A 196 -27.14 -27.66 4.07
N GLN A 197 -27.12 -28.06 5.34
CA GLN A 197 -26.10 -28.92 5.91
C GLN A 197 -26.13 -30.29 5.21
N LYS A 198 -24.97 -30.83 4.87
CA LYS A 198 -24.85 -32.20 4.38
C LYS A 198 -25.01 -33.14 5.57
N THR A 199 -26.18 -33.75 5.75
CA THR A 199 -26.46 -34.68 6.85
C THR A 199 -26.01 -36.10 6.50
N GLY A 200 -25.60 -36.89 7.50
CA GLY A 200 -25.22 -38.30 7.35
C GLY A 200 -23.76 -38.55 6.96
N LEU A 201 -23.49 -39.62 6.21
CA LEU A 201 -22.13 -40.05 5.81
C LEU A 201 -21.36 -38.98 5.03
N ALA A 202 -22.05 -38.20 4.20
CA ALA A 202 -21.47 -37.08 3.48
C ALA A 202 -20.96 -35.98 4.42
N GLY A 203 -21.65 -35.76 5.55
CA GLY A 203 -21.23 -34.86 6.62
C GLY A 203 -19.95 -35.35 7.31
N ALA A 204 -19.92 -36.63 7.69
CA ALA A 204 -18.74 -37.24 8.31
C ALA A 204 -17.51 -37.18 7.39
N LEU A 205 -17.65 -37.52 6.10
CA LEU A 205 -16.56 -37.45 5.13
C LEU A 205 -16.07 -36.01 4.95
N SER A 206 -16.99 -35.03 4.88
CA SER A 206 -16.60 -33.62 4.78
C SER A 206 -15.82 -33.13 6.00
N SER A 207 -16.20 -33.57 7.21
CA SER A 207 -15.48 -33.21 8.44
C SER A 207 -14.08 -33.80 8.52
N LEU A 208 -13.89 -35.02 8.00
CA LEU A 208 -12.56 -35.64 7.91
C LEU A 208 -11.70 -34.93 6.87
N TRP A 209 -12.29 -34.58 5.72
CA TRP A 209 -11.63 -33.82 4.66
C TRP A 209 -11.17 -32.44 5.13
N GLU A 210 -12.01 -31.71 5.88
CA GLU A 210 -11.65 -30.41 6.46
C GLU A 210 -10.48 -30.52 7.45
N LYS A 211 -10.49 -31.54 8.31
CA LYS A 211 -9.37 -31.80 9.24
C LYS A 211 -8.08 -32.14 8.51
N LEU A 212 -8.14 -32.93 7.45
CA LEU A 212 -6.98 -33.30 6.65
C LEU A 212 -6.43 -32.09 5.86
N ASN A 213 -7.32 -31.20 5.40
CA ASN A 213 -6.93 -30.03 4.62
C ASN A 213 -6.49 -28.83 5.46
N GLN A 214 -6.79 -28.81 6.75
CA GLN A 214 -6.44 -27.74 7.68
C GLN A 214 -4.97 -27.23 7.58
N PRO A 215 -3.93 -28.08 7.53
CA PRO A 215 -2.54 -27.63 7.41
C PRO A 215 -2.21 -26.99 6.05
N PHE A 216 -2.99 -27.28 5.01
CA PHE A 216 -2.83 -26.72 3.67
C PHE A 216 -3.61 -25.42 3.49
N GLN A 217 -4.48 -25.02 4.43
CA GLN A 217 -5.26 -23.79 4.28
C GLN A 217 -4.42 -22.54 4.57
N PRO A 218 -4.54 -21.47 3.77
CA PRO A 218 -3.85 -20.21 4.03
C PRO A 218 -4.42 -19.50 5.27
N GLY A 219 -3.54 -18.82 6.00
CA GLY A 219 -3.82 -18.06 7.23
C GLY A 219 -4.50 -16.70 6.99
N VAL A 220 -5.37 -16.61 5.98
CA VAL A 220 -6.01 -15.35 5.57
C VAL A 220 -7.38 -15.16 6.26
N PRO A 221 -7.67 -13.98 6.83
CA PRO A 221 -9.02 -13.63 7.27
C PRO A 221 -9.94 -13.52 6.05
N ASP A 222 -10.67 -14.59 5.74
CA ASP A 222 -11.68 -14.57 4.66
C ASP A 222 -13.07 -14.37 5.30
N PRO A 223 -13.78 -13.26 5.01
CA PRO A 223 -15.15 -13.05 5.46
C PRO A 223 -16.14 -14.12 4.96
N GLN A 224 -15.80 -14.86 3.90
CA GLN A 224 -16.60 -15.95 3.35
C GLN A 224 -16.23 -17.33 3.93
N ARG A 225 -15.39 -17.37 4.97
CA ARG A 225 -14.86 -18.62 5.54
C ARG A 225 -15.85 -19.38 6.40
N THR A 226 -17.04 -18.85 6.65
CA THR A 226 -18.15 -19.64 7.19
C THR A 226 -18.66 -20.55 6.06
N PRO A 227 -18.36 -21.86 6.08
CA PRO A 227 -18.59 -22.76 4.95
C PRO A 227 -20.07 -22.91 4.58
N HIS A 228 -20.96 -22.48 5.48
CA HIS A 228 -22.40 -22.60 5.36
C HIS A 228 -23.08 -21.31 4.96
N THR A 229 -22.35 -20.22 4.73
CA THR A 229 -23.00 -18.96 4.40
C THR A 229 -22.43 -18.33 3.14
N ARG A 230 -23.33 -17.92 2.24
CA ARG A 230 -22.96 -17.19 1.01
C ARG A 230 -23.55 -15.80 1.07
N VAL A 231 -22.66 -14.81 1.02
CA VAL A 231 -23.02 -13.40 0.93
C VAL A 231 -23.39 -13.09 -0.51
N LEU A 232 -24.60 -12.58 -0.74
CA LEU A 232 -24.98 -12.12 -2.07
C LEU A 232 -24.24 -10.82 -2.41
N SER A 233 -23.78 -10.71 -3.64
CA SER A 233 -23.22 -9.47 -4.17
C SER A 233 -24.18 -8.85 -5.19
N LEU A 234 -24.54 -7.58 -5.00
CA LEU A 234 -25.40 -6.82 -5.90
C LEU A 234 -24.63 -5.64 -6.50
N PRO A 235 -25.00 -5.16 -7.70
CA PRO A 235 -24.43 -3.93 -8.25
C PRO A 235 -24.62 -2.77 -7.27
N PHE A 236 -23.54 -2.05 -7.01
CA PHE A 236 -23.52 -0.92 -6.09
C PHE A 236 -24.52 0.14 -6.54
N ASN A 237 -25.27 0.67 -5.57
CA ASN A 237 -26.26 1.71 -5.77
C ASN A 237 -26.17 2.69 -4.61
N ARG A 238 -25.95 3.97 -4.92
CA ARG A 238 -25.69 5.01 -3.92
C ARG A 238 -26.93 5.40 -3.11
N GLU A 239 -28.13 5.14 -3.61
CA GLU A 239 -29.40 5.39 -2.89
C GLU A 239 -29.74 4.23 -1.94
N LYS A 240 -29.26 3.02 -2.24
CA LYS A 240 -29.58 1.79 -1.49
C LYS A 240 -28.42 1.29 -0.63
N LEU A 241 -27.61 2.19 -0.07
CA LEU A 241 -26.45 1.86 0.77
C LEU A 241 -26.80 0.93 1.94
N HIS A 242 -28.00 1.05 2.50
CA HIS A 242 -28.47 0.25 3.63
C HIS A 242 -28.57 -1.26 3.33
N LEU A 243 -28.63 -1.66 2.06
CA LEU A 243 -28.65 -3.06 1.63
C LEU A 243 -27.26 -3.71 1.68
N PHE A 244 -26.20 -2.90 1.60
CA PHE A 244 -24.82 -3.37 1.53
C PHE A 244 -24.19 -3.52 2.92
N ASP A 245 -23.30 -4.49 3.07
CA ASP A 245 -22.53 -4.66 4.31
C ASP A 245 -21.33 -3.71 4.32
N ILE A 246 -21.61 -2.43 4.57
CA ILE A 246 -20.59 -1.36 4.60
C ILE A 246 -20.17 -1.11 6.05
N LYS A 247 -18.99 -1.60 6.42
CA LYS A 247 -18.40 -1.33 7.75
C LYS A 247 -17.79 0.07 7.83
N SER A 248 -17.03 0.46 6.81
CA SER A 248 -16.44 1.78 6.66
C SER A 248 -16.40 2.17 5.19
N ARG A 249 -16.62 3.46 4.89
CA ARG A 249 -16.53 4.02 3.54
C ARG A 249 -15.12 3.93 2.96
N ASN A 250 -14.12 4.01 3.82
CA ASN A 250 -12.71 4.00 3.43
C ASN A 250 -12.21 2.60 3.04
N THR A 251 -12.87 1.54 3.53
CA THR A 251 -12.46 0.14 3.31
C THR A 251 -13.40 -0.61 2.35
N LEU A 252 -14.50 0.00 1.91
CA LEU A 252 -15.50 -0.68 1.07
C LEU A 252 -14.91 -1.11 -0.28
N PHE A 253 -14.25 -0.18 -0.96
CA PHE A 253 -13.59 -0.43 -2.22
C PHE A 253 -12.14 -0.81 -1.94
N ASP A 254 -11.76 -2.02 -2.36
CA ASP A 254 -10.38 -2.49 -2.28
C ASP A 254 -9.45 -1.69 -3.21
N THR A 255 -8.14 -1.85 -3.01
CA THR A 255 -7.11 -1.12 -3.76
C THR A 255 -7.24 -1.36 -5.27
N ALA A 256 -7.53 -2.59 -5.69
CA ALA A 256 -7.76 -2.92 -7.11
C ALA A 256 -8.98 -2.19 -7.70
N THR A 257 -10.10 -2.16 -6.98
CA THR A 257 -11.32 -1.48 -7.43
C THR A 257 -11.14 0.03 -7.48
N ARG A 258 -10.49 0.62 -6.47
CA ARG A 258 -10.17 2.06 -6.46
C ARG A 258 -9.28 2.43 -7.65
N GLY A 259 -8.21 1.67 -7.88
CA GLY A 259 -7.32 1.85 -9.04
C GLY A 259 -8.06 1.71 -10.37
N ARG A 260 -8.97 0.73 -10.49
CA ARG A 260 -9.83 0.56 -11.68
C ARG A 260 -10.76 1.76 -11.91
N ILE A 261 -11.39 2.27 -10.86
CA ILE A 261 -12.26 3.45 -10.95
C ILE A 261 -11.46 4.67 -11.45
N VAL A 262 -10.30 4.94 -10.84
CA VAL A 262 -9.48 6.09 -11.24
C VAL A 262 -8.94 5.93 -12.66
N PHE A 263 -8.52 4.73 -13.04
CA PHE A 263 -8.10 4.45 -14.42
C PHE A 263 -9.23 4.69 -15.43
N GLU A 264 -10.48 4.35 -15.10
CA GLU A 264 -11.61 4.63 -15.99
C GLU A 264 -11.85 6.14 -16.15
N ILE A 265 -11.71 6.92 -15.07
CA ILE A 265 -11.77 8.39 -15.14
C ILE A 265 -10.64 8.92 -16.03
N LEU A 266 -9.40 8.48 -15.79
CA LEU A 266 -8.23 8.87 -16.60
C LEU A 266 -8.40 8.52 -18.08
N ARG A 267 -9.07 7.40 -18.38
CA ARG A 267 -9.31 6.94 -19.74
C ARG A 267 -10.35 7.79 -20.48
N ARG A 268 -11.37 8.29 -19.79
CA ARG A 268 -12.48 9.05 -20.41
C ARG A 268 -12.26 10.56 -20.44
N THR A 269 -11.40 11.10 -19.57
CA THR A 269 -11.09 12.54 -19.55
C THR A 269 -10.42 12.95 -20.86
N ALA A 270 -10.90 14.02 -21.49
CA ALA A 270 -10.43 14.50 -22.77
C ALA A 270 -9.82 15.91 -22.65
N CYS A 271 -8.78 16.16 -23.46
CA CYS A 271 -8.19 17.48 -23.67
C CYS A 271 -8.75 18.01 -24.98
N THR A 272 -9.80 18.83 -24.92
CA THR A 272 -10.52 19.30 -26.11
C THR A 272 -9.98 20.61 -26.65
N GLN A 273 -9.29 21.41 -25.84
CA GLN A 273 -8.80 22.74 -26.21
C GLN A 273 -7.34 22.73 -26.68
N SER A 274 -6.48 21.95 -26.02
CA SER A 274 -5.04 21.94 -26.30
C SER A 274 -4.64 21.02 -27.45
N CYS A 275 -5.20 19.79 -27.50
CA CYS A 275 -4.67 18.77 -28.40
C CYS A 275 -5.69 17.75 -28.94
N HIS A 276 -6.99 17.98 -28.70
CA HIS A 276 -8.11 17.14 -29.15
C HIS A 276 -7.92 15.63 -28.92
N THR A 277 -7.31 15.25 -27.79
CA THR A 277 -7.10 13.84 -27.43
C THR A 277 -7.96 13.38 -26.29
N LEU A 278 -8.25 12.09 -26.29
CA LEU A 278 -9.01 11.41 -25.25
C LEU A 278 -8.10 10.45 -24.49
N GLY A 279 -8.14 10.57 -23.15
CA GLY A 279 -7.60 9.59 -22.23
C GLY A 279 -6.10 9.63 -22.00
N ILE A 280 -5.69 9.10 -20.85
CA ILE A 280 -4.29 9.01 -20.42
C ILE A 280 -3.40 8.24 -21.40
N SER A 281 -3.91 7.19 -22.07
CA SER A 281 -3.11 6.40 -23.02
C SER A 281 -2.59 7.23 -24.20
N SER A 282 -3.42 8.17 -24.70
CA SER A 282 -3.01 9.08 -25.77
C SER A 282 -1.94 10.06 -25.30
N LEU A 283 -2.03 10.52 -24.05
CA LEU A 283 -1.06 11.44 -23.45
C LEU A 283 0.29 10.76 -23.18
N LEU A 284 0.27 9.48 -22.79
CA LEU A 284 1.48 8.65 -22.67
C LEU A 284 2.15 8.46 -24.04
N ALA A 285 1.36 8.11 -25.08
CA ALA A 285 1.89 7.94 -26.44
C ALA A 285 2.48 9.23 -27.03
N LYS A 286 1.96 10.40 -26.64
CA LYS A 286 2.47 11.72 -27.03
C LYS A 286 3.67 12.20 -26.20
N GLY A 287 4.09 11.47 -25.17
CA GLY A 287 5.15 11.89 -24.25
C GLY A 287 4.79 13.10 -23.39
N VAL A 288 3.50 13.34 -23.16
CA VAL A 288 3.01 14.37 -22.22
C VAL A 288 3.23 13.89 -20.79
N TYR A 289 2.90 12.61 -20.54
CA TYR A 289 3.29 11.86 -19.35
C TYR A 289 4.21 10.72 -19.77
N ASP A 290 5.12 10.31 -18.88
CA ASP A 290 6.02 9.18 -19.12
C ASP A 290 5.45 7.88 -18.54
N ALA A 291 4.73 7.98 -17.41
CA ALA A 291 4.09 6.84 -16.78
C ALA A 291 2.81 7.23 -16.03
N ALA A 292 1.91 6.27 -15.89
CA ALA A 292 0.72 6.38 -15.07
C ALA A 292 0.47 5.01 -14.42
N PHE A 293 0.44 4.93 -13.09
CA PHE A 293 0.28 3.66 -12.38
C PHE A 293 -0.43 3.82 -11.02
N PRO A 294 -1.20 2.80 -10.57
CA PRO A 294 -1.71 2.75 -9.21
C PRO A 294 -0.58 2.48 -8.21
N LEU A 295 -0.71 2.97 -6.98
CA LEU A 295 0.26 2.63 -5.93
C LEU A 295 -0.09 1.33 -5.23
N HIS A 296 0.96 0.57 -4.91
CA HIS A 296 0.85 -0.55 -3.99
C HIS A 296 0.57 -0.06 -2.58
N ASP A 297 -0.15 -0.86 -1.82
CA ASP A 297 -0.28 -0.64 -0.39
C ASP A 297 1.13 -0.70 0.27
N GLY A 298 1.31 0.08 1.35
CA GLY A 298 2.59 0.52 1.94
C GLY A 298 3.64 -0.52 2.35
N ASP A 299 4.63 -0.06 3.12
CA ASP A 299 5.91 -0.75 3.31
C ASP A 299 5.79 -2.15 3.94
N PHE A 300 6.72 -3.04 3.55
CA PHE A 300 6.77 -4.44 3.97
C PHE A 300 7.25 -4.65 5.41
N THR A 301 7.76 -3.60 6.06
CA THR A 301 8.55 -3.69 7.30
C THR A 301 7.74 -3.65 8.61
N PHE A 302 6.41 -3.54 8.57
CA PHE A 302 5.59 -3.51 9.79
C PHE A 302 5.46 -4.90 10.45
N ASP A 303 5.87 -4.99 11.71
CA ASP A 303 5.89 -6.23 12.53
C ASP A 303 4.61 -6.46 13.37
N VAL A 304 3.62 -5.56 13.30
CA VAL A 304 2.36 -5.72 14.05
C VAL A 304 1.37 -6.55 13.24
N LYS A 305 1.18 -7.83 13.63
CA LYS A 305 0.31 -8.81 12.93
C LYS A 305 -1.12 -8.31 12.67
N GLU A 306 -1.69 -7.51 13.57
CA GLU A 306 -3.07 -6.99 13.47
C GLU A 306 -3.21 -5.80 12.50
N LEU A 307 -2.10 -5.18 12.09
CA LEU A 307 -2.06 -4.04 11.17
C LEU A 307 -1.44 -4.43 9.81
N ARG A 308 -1.44 -5.73 9.49
CA ARG A 308 -0.86 -6.24 8.25
C ARG A 308 -1.63 -5.75 7.04
N ASN A 309 -0.86 -5.26 6.09
CA ASN A 309 -1.35 -4.82 4.81
C ASN A 309 -1.63 -6.01 3.87
N ASP A 310 -2.57 -5.89 2.94
CA ASP A 310 -2.92 -6.96 1.98
C ASP A 310 -1.69 -7.44 1.20
N ARG A 311 -0.74 -6.53 0.89
CA ARG A 311 0.54 -6.85 0.24
C ARG A 311 1.44 -7.75 1.10
N GLN A 312 1.57 -7.45 2.39
CA GLN A 312 2.37 -8.26 3.32
C GLN A 312 1.72 -9.62 3.56
N LEU A 313 0.40 -9.65 3.69
CA LEU A 313 -0.35 -10.89 3.87
C LEU A 313 -0.21 -11.82 2.66
N LEU A 314 -0.23 -11.27 1.44
CA LEU A 314 0.04 -12.02 0.22
C LEU A 314 1.45 -12.59 0.16
N HIS A 315 2.45 -11.83 0.61
CA HIS A 315 3.82 -12.32 0.66
C HIS A 315 3.96 -13.50 1.62
N ASP A 316 3.41 -13.38 2.83
CA ASP A 316 3.58 -14.38 3.88
C ASP A 316 2.78 -15.67 3.65
N GLU A 317 1.59 -15.57 3.05
CA GLU A 317 0.69 -16.73 2.86
C GLU A 317 0.72 -17.32 1.44
N TRP A 318 1.41 -16.68 0.48
CA TRP A 318 1.41 -17.16 -0.91
C TRP A 318 2.72 -16.94 -1.66
N ALA A 319 3.23 -15.70 -1.76
CA ALA A 319 4.38 -15.38 -2.60
C ALA A 319 5.74 -15.65 -1.92
N ASN A 320 5.84 -16.76 -1.17
CA ASN A 320 7.05 -17.20 -0.48
C ASN A 320 7.28 -18.70 -0.71
N TYR A 321 8.52 -19.08 -1.04
CA TYR A 321 8.89 -20.47 -1.27
C TYR A 321 8.61 -21.37 -0.06
N GLY A 322 8.61 -20.83 1.17
CA GLY A 322 8.31 -21.58 2.39
C GLY A 322 6.85 -22.03 2.53
N VAL A 323 5.93 -21.54 1.68
CA VAL A 323 4.48 -21.84 1.77
C VAL A 323 3.92 -22.53 0.52
N PHE A 324 4.76 -23.08 -0.36
CA PHE A 324 4.34 -23.71 -1.62
C PHE A 324 3.35 -24.87 -1.46
N PHE A 325 3.32 -25.51 -0.29
CA PHE A 325 2.42 -26.62 0.02
C PHE A 325 1.00 -26.17 0.38
N LYS A 326 0.79 -24.88 0.69
CA LYS A 326 -0.54 -24.35 1.01
C LYS A 326 -1.38 -24.12 -0.25
N TYR A 327 -2.70 -24.12 -0.09
CA TYR A 327 -3.62 -23.68 -1.13
C TYR A 327 -3.47 -22.19 -1.40
N GLN A 328 -3.64 -21.82 -2.67
CA GLN A 328 -3.55 -20.43 -3.09
C GLN A 328 -4.73 -19.61 -2.53
N PRO A 329 -4.49 -18.47 -1.86
CA PRO A 329 -5.55 -17.58 -1.37
C PRO A 329 -6.12 -16.73 -2.50
N VAL A 330 -6.85 -17.38 -3.43
CA VAL A 330 -7.37 -16.76 -4.67
C VAL A 330 -8.18 -15.49 -4.39
N ASN A 331 -9.02 -15.49 -3.36
CA ASN A 331 -9.82 -14.31 -2.99
C ASN A 331 -8.96 -13.09 -2.62
N LEU A 332 -7.84 -13.30 -1.93
CA LEU A 332 -6.91 -12.24 -1.55
C LEU A 332 -6.13 -11.73 -2.77
N ILE A 333 -5.66 -12.65 -3.63
CA ILE A 333 -4.98 -12.30 -4.90
C ILE A 333 -5.91 -11.45 -5.77
N ARG A 334 -7.17 -11.87 -5.92
CA ARG A 334 -8.22 -11.16 -6.67
C ARG A 334 -8.49 -9.78 -6.09
N ARG A 335 -8.57 -9.64 -4.77
CA ARG A 335 -8.81 -8.35 -4.08
C ARG A 335 -7.66 -7.35 -4.28
N TYR A 336 -6.42 -7.85 -4.32
CA TYR A 336 -5.24 -6.99 -4.43
C TYR A 336 -4.85 -6.67 -5.88
N PHE A 337 -4.83 -7.68 -6.76
CA PHE A 337 -4.40 -7.54 -8.16
C PHE A 337 -5.56 -7.41 -9.16
N GLY A 338 -6.79 -7.67 -8.73
CA GLY A 338 -7.97 -7.66 -9.59
C GLY A 338 -8.31 -9.01 -10.21
N GLU A 339 -9.42 -9.03 -10.95
CA GLU A 339 -10.05 -10.24 -11.49
C GLU A 339 -9.19 -11.01 -12.50
N GLN A 340 -8.48 -10.30 -13.39
CA GLN A 340 -7.70 -10.96 -14.45
C GLN A 340 -6.55 -11.79 -13.87
N ILE A 341 -5.79 -11.20 -12.93
CA ILE A 341 -4.67 -11.87 -12.27
C ILE A 341 -5.19 -12.93 -11.29
N GLY A 342 -6.27 -12.64 -10.56
CA GLY A 342 -6.93 -13.62 -9.70
C GLY A 342 -7.39 -14.86 -10.47
N LEU A 343 -8.00 -14.68 -11.64
CA LEU A 343 -8.44 -15.78 -12.51
C LEU A 343 -7.26 -16.58 -13.06
N TYR A 344 -6.18 -15.92 -13.48
CA TYR A 344 -4.97 -16.60 -13.94
C TYR A 344 -4.43 -17.58 -12.88
N PHE A 345 -4.27 -17.12 -11.64
CA PHE A 345 -3.77 -17.97 -10.56
C PHE A 345 -4.80 -19.02 -10.11
N ALA A 346 -6.09 -18.72 -10.14
CA ALA A 346 -7.14 -19.72 -9.91
C ALA A 346 -7.05 -20.86 -10.93
N TRP A 347 -6.91 -20.54 -12.20
CA TRP A 347 -6.76 -21.51 -13.28
C TRP A 347 -5.47 -22.32 -13.13
N LEU A 348 -4.35 -21.65 -12.85
CA LEU A 348 -3.06 -22.30 -12.62
C LEU A 348 -3.13 -23.29 -11.44
N GLY A 349 -3.84 -22.92 -10.37
CA GLY A 349 -4.08 -23.78 -9.22
C GLY A 349 -4.88 -25.03 -9.57
N VAL A 350 -5.96 -24.90 -10.35
CA VAL A 350 -6.74 -26.05 -10.82
C VAL A 350 -5.90 -26.93 -11.74
N TYR A 351 -5.16 -26.33 -12.67
CA TYR A 351 -4.31 -27.05 -13.61
C TYR A 351 -3.24 -27.89 -12.89
N THR A 352 -2.54 -27.30 -11.92
CA THR A 352 -1.54 -28.01 -11.12
C THR A 352 -2.15 -29.12 -10.28
N GLN A 353 -3.36 -28.93 -9.74
CA GLN A 353 -4.10 -29.99 -9.04
C GLN A 353 -4.49 -31.16 -9.95
N LEU A 354 -4.90 -30.90 -11.19
CA LEU A 354 -5.25 -31.95 -12.16
C LEU A 354 -4.02 -32.76 -12.62
N LEU A 355 -2.83 -32.17 -12.59
CA LEU A 355 -1.58 -32.87 -12.88
C LEU A 355 -1.17 -33.86 -11.79
N ILE A 356 -1.61 -33.69 -10.53
CA ILE A 356 -1.26 -34.60 -9.43
C ILE A 356 -1.70 -36.05 -9.74
N PRO A 357 -2.98 -36.36 -9.99
CA PRO A 357 -3.39 -37.74 -10.30
C PRO A 357 -2.78 -38.26 -11.61
N ALA A 358 -2.60 -37.41 -12.62
CA ALA A 358 -1.96 -37.79 -13.88
C ALA A 358 -0.49 -38.19 -13.65
N SER A 359 0.26 -37.43 -12.85
CA SER A 359 1.64 -37.73 -12.47
C SER A 359 1.75 -39.00 -11.64
N ALA A 360 0.83 -39.22 -10.69
CA ALA A 360 0.78 -40.44 -9.89
C ALA A 360 0.56 -41.68 -10.76
N MET A 361 -0.37 -41.61 -11.71
CA MET A 361 -0.58 -42.67 -12.70
C MET A 361 0.65 -42.90 -13.57
N GLY A 362 1.29 -41.83 -14.05
CA GLY A 362 2.53 -41.92 -14.84
C GLY A 362 3.65 -42.62 -14.07
N ILE A 363 3.84 -42.28 -12.80
CA ILE A 363 4.81 -42.93 -11.92
C ILE A 363 4.45 -44.41 -11.72
N MET A 364 3.17 -44.75 -11.50
CA MET A 364 2.76 -46.16 -11.35
C MET A 364 3.04 -47.01 -12.59
N VAL A 365 2.72 -46.50 -13.79
CA VAL A 365 2.99 -47.20 -15.05
C VAL A 365 4.50 -47.33 -15.29
N PHE A 366 5.27 -46.27 -15.01
CA PHE A 366 6.73 -46.30 -15.11
C PHE A 366 7.34 -47.37 -14.18
N LEU A 367 6.90 -47.42 -12.91
CA LEU A 367 7.37 -48.42 -11.95
C LEU A 367 6.96 -49.85 -12.35
N TYR A 368 5.76 -50.04 -12.91
CA TYR A 368 5.35 -51.33 -13.45
C TYR A 368 6.23 -51.79 -14.61
N GLY A 369 6.53 -50.90 -15.56
CA GLY A 369 7.45 -51.19 -16.67
C GLY A 369 8.86 -51.50 -16.18
N TRP A 370 9.35 -50.74 -15.18
CA TRP A 370 10.64 -50.99 -14.54
C TRP A 370 10.73 -52.37 -13.90
N MET A 371 9.70 -52.79 -13.16
CA MET A 371 9.67 -54.10 -12.49
C MET A 371 9.50 -55.29 -13.45
N THR A 372 8.94 -55.07 -14.64
CA THR A 372 8.65 -56.14 -15.62
C THR A 372 9.68 -56.24 -16.75
N VAL A 373 10.72 -55.39 -16.74
CA VAL A 373 11.71 -55.28 -17.83
C VAL A 373 12.43 -56.61 -18.10
N ASP A 374 12.81 -57.36 -17.05
CA ASP A 374 13.56 -58.61 -17.18
C ASP A 374 12.66 -59.83 -17.43
N THR A 375 11.34 -59.66 -17.34
CA THR A 375 10.35 -60.75 -17.47
C THR A 375 9.78 -60.88 -18.88
N ASN A 376 10.10 -59.93 -19.76
CA ASN A 376 9.53 -59.88 -21.10
C ASN A 376 10.46 -60.58 -22.11
N VAL A 377 9.98 -61.65 -22.74
CA VAL A 377 10.62 -62.22 -23.93
C VAL A 377 9.95 -61.55 -25.14
N PRO A 378 10.70 -60.80 -25.96
CA PRO A 378 10.16 -59.88 -26.96
C PRO A 378 9.41 -60.54 -28.12
#